data_AF-A0A6L8BAP2-F1
#
_entry.id   AF-A0A6L8BAP2-F1
#
_cell.length_a   1.000
_cell.length_b   1.000
_cell.length_c   1.000
_cell.angle_alpha   90.00
_cell.angle_beta   90.00
_cell.angle_gamma   90.00
#
_symmetry.space_group_name_H-M   'P 1'
#
loop_
_entity.id
_entity.type
_entity.pdbx_description
1 polymer ?
#
loop_
_entity_poly.entity_id
_entity_poly.type
_entity_poly.pdbx_seq_one_letter_code
_entity_poly.pdbx_strand_id
1 'polypeptide(L)'
;MRILLLLLVVALGLVQARLWSPDDGLREVWRLRDLIAERTLENRELAARNAALEGEVQDLKQGLAAAEERARADLGMIAEGETFYQITSLPPAETAEP
;
A
#
# COMPACT_ATOMS: atom_id res chain seq x y z
N MET A 1 -29.30 2.17 59.25
CA MET A 1 -30.15 2.02 58.04
C MET A 1 -30.12 3.24 57.13
N ARG A 2 -30.62 4.43 57.55
CA ARG A 2 -30.72 5.63 56.69
C ARG A 2 -29.39 6.15 56.14
N ILE A 3 -28.31 6.09 56.94
CA ILE A 3 -26.97 6.54 56.53
C ILE A 3 -26.37 5.63 55.44
N LEU A 4 -26.58 4.31 55.53
CA LEU A 4 -26.15 3.37 54.50
C LEU A 4 -26.87 3.61 53.17
N LEU A 5 -28.17 3.89 53.22
CA LEU A 5 -28.95 4.29 52.05
C LEU A 5 -28.42 5.58 51.41
N LEU A 6 -28.11 6.59 52.22
CA LEU A 6 -27.54 7.86 51.75
C LEU A 6 -26.18 7.65 51.06
N LEU A 7 -25.32 6.84 51.66
CA LEU A 7 -24.01 6.51 51.10
C LEU A 7 -24.15 5.73 49.78
N LEU A 8 -25.10 4.79 49.72
CA LEU A 8 -25.41 4.04 48.50
C LEU A 8 -25.91 4.96 47.38
N VAL A 9 -26.77 5.93 47.69
CA VAL A 9 -27.28 6.92 46.73
C VAL A 9 -26.16 7.82 46.21
N VAL A 10 -25.26 8.27 47.10
CA VAL A 10 -24.10 9.07 46.69
C VAL A 10 -23.14 8.27 45.81
N ALA A 11 -22.84 7.02 46.18
CA ALA A 11 -22.01 6.13 45.38
C ALA A 11 -22.64 5.86 44.00
N LEU A 12 -23.96 5.64 43.96
CA LEU A 12 -24.70 5.47 42.71
C LEU A 12 -24.62 6.74 41.85
N GLY A 13 -24.84 7.92 42.44
CA GLY A 13 -24.72 9.21 41.75
C GLY A 13 -23.32 9.44 41.16
N LEU A 14 -22.26 9.10 41.90
CA LEU A 14 -20.88 9.16 41.43
C LEU A 14 -20.63 8.25 40.23
N VAL A 15 -21.12 7.01 40.26
CA VAL A 15 -20.98 6.06 39.15
C VAL A 15 -21.74 6.53 37.91
N GLN A 16 -22.97 7.03 38.09
CA GLN A 16 -23.77 7.57 36.98
C GLN A 16 -23.11 8.82 36.38
N ALA A 17 -22.61 9.73 37.22
CA ALA A 17 -21.90 10.94 36.77
C ALA A 17 -20.61 10.58 36.01
N ARG A 18 -19.84 9.60 36.48
CA ARG A 18 -18.63 9.13 35.77
C ARG A 18 -18.98 8.50 34.43
N LEU A 19 -20.06 7.73 34.34
CA LEU A 19 -20.50 7.08 33.11
C LEU A 19 -20.96 8.10 32.04
N TRP A 20 -21.44 9.27 32.46
CA TRP A 20 -21.78 10.39 31.58
C TRP A 20 -20.60 11.34 31.29
N SER A 21 -19.45 11.15 31.93
CA SER A 21 -18.27 11.95 31.67
C SER A 21 -17.71 11.68 30.26
N PRO A 22 -17.46 12.71 29.43
CA PRO A 22 -16.97 12.55 28.07
C PRO A 22 -15.63 11.82 27.94
N ASP A 23 -14.73 11.96 28.93
CA ASP A 23 -13.35 11.47 28.83
C ASP A 23 -13.20 9.96 29.06
N ASP A 24 -14.19 9.32 29.70
CA ASP A 24 -14.12 7.92 30.16
C ASP A 24 -15.42 7.13 29.79
N GLY A 25 -16.34 7.77 29.06
CA GLY A 25 -17.71 7.31 28.85
C GLY A 25 -17.98 6.72 27.47
N LEU A 26 -19.02 5.89 27.38
CA LEU A 26 -19.47 5.20 26.15
C LEU A 26 -19.60 6.13 24.94
N ARG A 27 -19.93 7.41 25.13
CA ARG A 27 -20.06 8.41 24.05
C ARG A 27 -18.79 8.59 23.23
N GLU A 28 -17.62 8.55 23.86
CA GLU A 28 -16.35 8.71 23.15
C GLU A 28 -16.05 7.47 22.29
N VAL A 29 -16.41 6.28 22.75
CA VAL A 29 -16.30 5.05 21.94
C VAL A 29 -17.21 5.09 20.73
N TRP A 30 -18.43 5.61 20.83
CA TRP A 30 -19.31 5.79 19.67
C TRP A 30 -18.74 6.82 18.70
N ARG A 31 -18.24 7.97 19.18
CA ARG A 31 -17.62 9.00 18.35
C ARG A 31 -16.37 8.48 17.63
N LEU A 32 -15.50 7.75 18.33
CA LEU A 32 -14.31 7.13 17.72
C LEU A 32 -14.69 6.05 16.71
N ARG A 33 -15.74 5.27 16.98
CA ARG A 33 -16.24 4.27 16.02
C ARG A 33 -16.77 4.91 14.73
N ASP A 34 -17.51 6.02 14.84
CA ASP A 34 -18.02 6.74 13.67
C ASP A 34 -16.87 7.35 12.86
N LEU A 35 -15.87 7.94 13.52
CA LEU A 35 -14.66 8.44 12.86
C LEU A 35 -13.87 7.33 12.17
N ILE A 36 -13.75 6.15 12.78
CA ILE A 36 -13.08 4.99 12.16
C ILE A 36 -13.87 4.49 10.93
N ALA A 37 -15.20 4.48 10.99
CA ALA A 37 -16.05 4.07 9.88
C ALA A 37 -15.91 5.01 8.67
N GLU A 38 -15.86 6.32 8.90
CA GLU A 38 -15.67 7.32 7.84
C GLU A 38 -14.27 7.20 7.22
N ARG A 39 -13.22 7.09 8.04
CA ARG A 39 -11.83 6.95 7.57
C ARG A 39 -11.57 5.65 6.83
N THR A 40 -12.25 4.55 7.19
CA THR A 40 -12.09 3.26 6.49
C THR A 40 -12.73 3.26 5.11
N LEU A 41 -13.80 4.03 4.89
CA LEU A 41 -14.39 4.23 3.57
C LEU A 41 -13.43 4.98 2.63
N GLU A 42 -12.90 6.12 3.08
CA GLU A 42 -11.91 6.89 2.31
C GLU A 42 -10.67 6.05 1.97
N ASN A 43 -10.15 5.29 2.95
CA ASN A 43 -8.98 4.47 2.75
C ASN A 43 -9.21 3.34 1.72
N ARG A 44 -10.40 2.72 1.73
CA ARG A 44 -10.76 1.69 0.74
C ARG A 44 -10.83 2.25 -0.67
N GLU A 45 -11.38 3.45 -0.84
CA GLU A 45 -11.44 4.09 -2.16
C GLU A 45 -10.03 4.40 -2.69
N LEU A 46 -9.17 4.96 -1.83
CA LEU A 46 -7.78 5.24 -2.18
C LEU A 46 -6.99 3.96 -2.49
N ALA A 47 -7.19 2.89 -1.73
CA ALA A 47 -6.56 1.61 -1.97
C ALA A 47 -6.98 1.00 -3.32
N ALA A 48 -8.27 1.09 -3.68
CA ALA A 48 -8.75 0.63 -4.98
C ALA A 48 -8.14 1.41 -6.15
N ARG A 49 -8.02 2.73 -6.03
CA ARG A 49 -7.37 3.57 -7.04
C ARG A 49 -5.88 3.27 -7.17
N ASN A 50 -5.18 3.09 -6.06
CA ASN A 50 -3.76 2.72 -6.07
C ASN A 50 -3.54 1.36 -6.74
N ALA A 51 -4.37 0.36 -6.44
CA ALA A 51 -4.27 -0.94 -7.09
C ALA A 51 -4.49 -0.87 -8.61
N ALA A 52 -5.42 -0.03 -9.08
CA ALA A 52 -5.63 0.21 -10.51
C ALA A 52 -4.40 0.87 -11.16
N LEU A 53 -3.88 1.94 -10.56
CA LEU A 53 -2.70 2.65 -11.05
C LEU A 53 -1.45 1.77 -11.07
N GLU A 54 -1.27 0.93 -10.05
CA GLU A 54 -0.16 -0.01 -9.99
C GLU A 54 -0.22 -1.04 -11.12
N GLY A 55 -1.42 -1.54 -11.43
CA GLY A 55 -1.68 -2.37 -12.60
C GLY A 55 -1.33 -1.65 -13.92
N GLU A 56 -1.81 -0.42 -14.10
CA GLU A 56 -1.49 0.38 -15.30
C GLU A 56 0.02 0.62 -15.46
N VAL A 57 0.73 0.93 -14.38
CA VAL A 57 2.19 1.11 -14.41
C VAL A 57 2.89 -0.19 -14.78
N GLN A 58 2.42 -1.32 -14.26
CA GLN A 58 2.98 -2.63 -14.56
C GLN A 58 2.75 -3.02 -16.02
N ASP A 59 1.56 -2.77 -16.57
CA ASP A 59 1.24 -3.02 -17.98
C ASP A 59 2.06 -2.12 -18.92
N LEU A 60 2.21 -0.83 -18.60
CA LEU A 60 3.04 0.09 -19.37
C LEU A 60 4.51 -0.34 -19.40
N LYS A 61 5.05 -0.77 -18.26
CA LYS A 61 6.43 -1.28 -18.18
C LYS A 61 6.61 -2.55 -19.02
N GLN A 62 5.66 -3.48 -18.97
CA GLN A 62 5.70 -4.69 -19.79
C GLN A 62 5.60 -4.38 -21.29
N GLY A 63 4.70 -3.48 -21.67
CA GLY A 63 4.54 -3.04 -23.06
C GLY A 63 5.80 -2.36 -23.60
N LEU A 64 6.43 -1.49 -22.80
CA LEU A 64 7.70 -0.85 -23.16
C LEU A 64 8.84 -1.85 -23.30
N ALA A 65 8.97 -2.80 -22.37
CA ALA A 65 9.99 -3.84 -22.45
C ALA A 65 9.82 -4.72 -23.70
N ALA A 66 8.58 -5.07 -24.05
CA ALA A 66 8.29 -5.83 -25.27
C ALA A 66 8.64 -5.04 -26.55
N ALA A 67 8.39 -3.72 -26.56
CA ALA A 67 8.76 -2.84 -27.67
C ALA A 67 10.28 -2.66 -27.78
N GLU A 68 10.97 -2.55 -26.65
CA GLU A 68 12.43 -2.42 -26.56
C GLU A 68 13.14 -3.68 -27.06
N GLU A 69 12.71 -4.86 -26.64
CA GLU A 69 13.23 -6.14 -27.13
C GLU A 69 13.11 -6.22 -28.66
N ARG A 70 11.97 -5.79 -29.20
CA ARG A 70 11.77 -5.78 -30.65
C ARG A 70 12.66 -4.77 -31.37
N ALA A 71 12.84 -3.58 -30.81
CA ALA A 71 13.76 -2.58 -31.36
C ALA A 71 15.22 -3.06 -31.35
N ARG A 72 15.64 -3.77 -30.30
CA ARG A 72 16.99 -4.35 -30.20
C ARG A 72 17.17 -5.55 -31.13
N ALA A 73 16.23 -6.49 -31.14
CA ALA A 73 16.36 -7.75 -31.88
C ALA A 73 16.12 -7.59 -33.39
N ASP A 74 15.09 -6.85 -33.80
CA ASP A 74 14.71 -6.72 -35.23
C ASP A 74 15.45 -5.56 -35.92
N LEU A 75 15.69 -4.45 -35.21
CA LEU A 75 16.23 -3.22 -35.80
C LEU A 75 17.68 -2.93 -35.39
N GLY A 76 18.25 -3.69 -34.44
CA GLY A 76 19.61 -3.45 -33.93
C GLY A 76 19.77 -2.09 -33.26
N MET A 77 18.67 -1.49 -32.79
CA MET A 77 18.70 -0.17 -32.15
C MET A 77 19.34 -0.26 -30.76
N ILE A 78 20.13 0.74 -30.41
CA ILE A 78 20.81 0.89 -29.11
C ILE A 78 20.43 2.23 -28.49
N ALA A 79 20.33 2.28 -27.16
CA ALA A 79 19.98 3.53 -26.47
C ALA A 79 21.13 4.54 -26.52
N GLU A 80 20.82 5.84 -26.42
CA GLU A 80 21.85 6.88 -26.35
C GLU A 80 22.76 6.67 -25.13
N GLY A 81 24.07 6.58 -25.37
CA GLY A 81 25.08 6.33 -24.33
C GLY A 81 25.27 4.86 -23.94
N GLU A 82 24.60 3.93 -24.63
CA GLU A 82 24.77 2.48 -24.42
C GLU A 82 25.92 1.92 -25.28
N THR A 83 26.78 1.08 -24.70
CA THR A 83 27.83 0.36 -25.44
C THR A 83 27.38 -1.08 -25.69
N PHE A 84 27.12 -1.43 -26.96
CA PHE A 84 26.69 -2.76 -27.36
C PHE A 84 27.88 -3.67 -27.66
N TYR A 85 27.96 -4.82 -26.97
CA TYR A 85 28.98 -5.84 -27.18
C TYR A 85 28.36 -7.06 -27.85
N GLN A 86 28.76 -7.34 -29.10
CA GLN A 86 28.38 -8.56 -29.81
C GLN A 86 29.49 -9.61 -29.71
N ILE A 87 29.20 -10.73 -29.05
CA ILE A 87 30.15 -11.83 -28.93
C ILE A 87 29.96 -12.76 -30.13
N THR A 88 30.74 -12.55 -31.19
CA THR A 88 30.82 -13.52 -32.29
C THR A 88 31.79 -14.63 -31.88
N SER A 89 31.36 -15.90 -31.98
CA SER A 89 32.28 -17.03 -31.81
C SER A 89 33.41 -16.92 -32.83
N LEU A 90 34.63 -16.76 -32.33
CA LEU A 90 35.86 -16.80 -33.12
C LEU A 90 35.79 -18.01 -34.08
N PRO A 91 36.03 -17.85 -35.39
CA PRO A 91 36.10 -19.01 -36.28
C PRO A 91 37.10 -20.01 -35.67
N PRO A 92 36.81 -21.33 -35.72
CA PRO A 92 37.68 -22.33 -35.12
C PRO A 92 39.06 -22.10 -35.71
N ALA A 93 40.06 -21.89 -34.83
CA ALA A 93 41.43 -21.66 -35.22
C ALA A 93 41.79 -22.70 -36.28
N GLU A 94 41.96 -22.23 -37.52
CA GLU A 94 42.42 -23.04 -38.63
C GLU A 94 43.77 -23.57 -38.18
N THR A 95 43.76 -24.85 -37.77
CA THR A 95 44.92 -25.62 -37.39
C THR A 95 45.85 -25.60 -38.58
N ALA A 96 46.81 -24.68 -38.54
CA ALA A 96 47.97 -24.68 -39.39
C ALA A 96 48.78 -25.93 -39.03
N GLU A 97 48.61 -26.97 -39.83
CA GLU A 97 49.59 -28.05 -40.00
C GLU A 97 49.63 -28.45 -41.48
N PRO A 98 50.73 -29.03 -41.98
CA PRO A 98 52.02 -29.30 -41.32
C PRO A 98 53.21 -28.45 -41.84
#